data_AF-A0A1Q9NMR6-F1
#
_entry.id   AF-A0A1Q9NMR6-F1
#
_cell.length_a   1.000
_cell.length_b   1.000
_cell.length_c   1.000
_cell.angle_alpha   90.00
_cell.angle_beta   90.00
_cell.angle_gamma   90.00
#
_symmetry.space_group_name_H-M   'P 1'
#
loop_
_entity.id
_entity.type
_entity.pdbx_description
1 polymer ?
#
loop_
_entity_poly.entity_id
_entity_poly.type
_entity_poly.pdbx_seq_one_letter_code
_entity_poly.pdbx_strand_id
1 'polypeptide(L)' 'MTVREILQLGNPQLYKTSEDVTLSDMENIPQIVLDLHDTMMDFRKRYGVGRAIAAPQIGVMKRIIYMHI' A
#
# COMPACT_ATOMS: atom_id res chain seq x y z
N MET A 1 0.83 1.79 14.06
CA MET A 1 2.16 2.11 13.52
C MET A 1 2.80 0.84 13.01
N THR A 2 2.55 0.52 11.75
CA THR A 2 3.10 -0.70 11.14
C THR A 2 3.63 -0.35 9.76
N VAL A 3 4.91 0.00 9.69
CA VAL A 3 5.63 0.13 8.41
C VAL A 3 5.74 -1.27 7.79
N ARG A 4 5.26 -1.40 6.55
CA ARG A 4 5.29 -2.64 5.79
C ARG A 4 6.51 -2.67 4.87
N GLU A 5 6.93 -3.86 4.48
CA GLU A 5 7.91 -4.02 3.41
C GLU A 5 7.31 -3.55 2.08
N ILE A 6 8.05 -2.73 1.33
CA ILE A 6 7.67 -2.33 -0.02
C ILE A 6 8.26 -3.35 -1.00
N LEU A 7 7.39 -4.10 -1.67
CA LEU A 7 7.78 -5.02 -2.73
C LEU A 7 8.49 -4.27 -3.85
N GLN A 8 9.64 -4.80 -4.28
CA GLN A 8 10.47 -4.20 -5.32
C GLN A 8 10.10 -4.75 -6.71
N LEU A 9 10.49 -4.00 -7.74
CA LEU A 9 10.34 -4.41 -9.13
C LEU A 9 10.95 -5.80 -9.35
N GLY A 10 10.25 -6.65 -10.10
CA GLY A 10 10.62 -8.05 -10.31
C GLY A 10 9.97 -9.03 -9.33
N ASN A 11 9.33 -8.55 -8.24
CA ASN A 11 8.52 -9.42 -7.40
C ASN A 11 7.27 -9.92 -8.17
N PRO A 12 7.04 -11.24 -8.31
CA PRO A 12 5.90 -11.79 -9.05
C PRO A 12 4.52 -11.32 -8.57
N GLN A 13 4.39 -10.94 -7.30
CA GLN A 13 3.11 -10.44 -6.75
C GLN A 13 2.68 -9.13 -7.41
N LEU A 14 3.62 -8.27 -7.83
CA LEU A 14 3.33 -7.00 -8.48
C LEU A 14 2.74 -7.16 -9.90
N TYR A 15 2.80 -8.35 -10.48
CA TYR A 15 2.23 -8.67 -11.79
C TYR A 15 0.84 -9.31 -11.70
N LYS A 16 0.34 -9.59 -10.50
CA LYS A 16 -1.00 -10.14 -10.30
C LYS A 16 -2.03 -9.02 -10.37
N THR A 17 -3.17 -9.30 -10.99
CA THR A 17 -4.32 -8.38 -10.99
C THR A 17 -4.83 -8.22 -9.56
N SER A 18 -5.00 -6.97 -9.11
CA SER A 18 -5.62 -6.69 -7.82
C SER A 18 -7.13 -6.90 -7.87
N GLU A 19 -7.68 -7.44 -6.79
CA GLU A 19 -9.11 -7.68 -6.64
C GLU A 19 -9.88 -6.40 -6.35
N ASP A 20 -11.16 -6.40 -6.69
CA ASP A 20 -12.09 -5.37 -6.27
C ASP A 20 -12.22 -5.32 -4.74
N VAL A 21 -12.51 -4.12 -4.24
CA VAL A 21 -12.88 -3.90 -2.85
C VAL A 21 -14.37 -4.22 -2.71
N THR A 22 -14.71 -5.10 -1.78
CA THR A 22 -16.09 -5.52 -1.52
C THR A 22 -16.57 -5.02 -0.15
N LEU A 23 -17.86 -5.20 0.14
CA LEU A 23 -18.43 -4.84 1.44
C LEU A 23 -17.79 -5.61 2.61
N SER A 24 -17.32 -6.84 2.38
CA SER A 24 -16.63 -7.61 3.42
C SER A 24 -15.23 -7.08 3.74
N ASP A 25 -14.65 -6.26 2.85
CA ASP A 25 -13.34 -5.65 3.07
C ASP A 25 -13.41 -4.40 3.95
N MET A 26 -14.60 -3.83 4.16
CA MET A 26 -14.80 -2.51 4.79
C MET A 26 -14.18 -2.39 6.18
N GLU A 27 -14.23 -3.46 6.98
CA GLU A 27 -13.63 -3.49 8.33
C GLU A 27 -12.10 -3.41 8.28
N ASN A 28 -11.48 -3.87 7.19
CA ASN A 28 -10.03 -3.91 7.02
C ASN A 28 -9.46 -2.65 6.36
N ILE A 29 -10.29 -1.87 5.64
CA ILE A 29 -9.84 -0.67 4.91
C ILE A 29 -9.11 0.32 5.83
N PRO A 30 -9.61 0.68 7.03
CA PRO A 30 -8.92 1.63 7.89
C PRO A 30 -7.48 1.21 8.22
N GLN A 31 -7.27 -0.09 8.48
CA GLN A 31 -5.94 -0.61 8.76
C GLN A 31 -5.05 -0.60 7.51
N ILE A 32 -5.58 -0.96 6.34
CA ILE A 32 -4.84 -0.89 5.07
C ILE A 32 -4.39 0.54 4.77
N VAL A 33 -5.25 1.53 5.01
CA VAL A 33 -4.93 2.95 4.82
C VAL A 33 -3.84 3.41 5.79
N LEU A 34 -3.92 3.00 7.06
CA LEU A 34 -2.89 3.28 8.06
C LEU A 34 -1.53 2.67 7.67
N ASP A 35 -1.51 1.42 7.24
CA ASP A 35 -0.29 0.74 6.79
C ASP A 35 0.32 1.45 5.57
N LEU A 36 -0.50 1.86 4.61
CA LEU A 36 -0.05 2.63 3.43
C LEU A 36 0.49 4.01 3.82
N HIS A 37 -0.20 4.71 4.73
CA HIS A 37 0.24 6.01 5.25
C HIS A 37 1.61 5.89 5.93
N ASP A 38 1.72 5.02 6.93
CA ASP A 38 2.93 4.84 7.73
C ASP A 38 4.12 4.43 6.83
N THR A 39 3.89 3.48 5.92
CA THR A 39 4.91 3.00 4.99
C THR A 39 5.39 4.09 4.05
N MET A 40 4.47 4.89 3.50
CA MET A 40 4.84 5.97 2.58
C MET A 40 5.52 7.14 3.28
N MET A 41 5.08 7.50 4.49
CA MET A 41 5.71 8.56 5.29
C MET A 41 7.13 8.15 5.70
N ASP A 42 7.33 6.89 6.11
CA ASP A 42 8.66 6.38 6.42
C ASP A 42 9.59 6.35 5.18
N PHE A 43 9.08 5.92 4.02
CA PHE A 43 9.81 6.01 2.75
C PHE A 43 10.17 7.45 2.39
N ARG A 44 9.22 8.39 2.51
CA ARG A 44 9.44 9.82 2.24
C ARG A 44 10.45 10.43 3.19
N LYS A 45 10.44 10.05 4.47
CA LYS A 45 11.44 10.47 5.46
C LYS A 45 12.84 9.97 5.11
N ARG A 46 12.97 8.74 4.60
CA ARG A 46 14.26 8.12 4.23
C ARG A 46 14.84 8.66 2.92
N TYR A 47 14.01 8.86 1.90
CA TYR A 47 14.46 9.15 0.53
C TYR A 47 14.12 10.54 0.01
N GLY A 48 13.31 11.33 0.74
CA GLY A 48 12.90 12.67 0.34
C GLY A 48 11.87 12.71 -0.81
N VAL A 49 11.40 11.56 -1.27
CA VAL A 49 10.46 11.39 -2.39
C VAL A 49 9.31 10.43 -2.03
N GLY A 50 8.23 10.42 -2.82
CA GLY A 50 7.06 9.57 -2.61
C GLY A 50 5.79 10.37 -2.31
N ARG A 51 4.80 10.25 -3.19
CA ARG A 51 3.50 10.98 -3.11
C ARG A 51 2.30 10.05 -3.03
N ALA A 52 2.45 8.82 -3.54
CA ALA A 52 1.42 7.80 -3.52
C ALA A 52 2.06 6.41 -3.38
N ILE A 53 1.29 5.48 -2.84
CA ILE A 53 1.61 4.05 -2.74
C ILE A 53 0.33 3.23 -2.97
N ALA A 54 0.45 2.10 -3.67
CA ALA A 54 -0.66 1.18 -3.91
C ALA A 54 -0.62 -0.01 -2.95
N ALA A 55 -1.78 -0.53 -2.55
CA ALA A 55 -1.90 -1.69 -1.67
C ALA A 55 -1.07 -2.93 -2.10
N PRO A 56 -0.95 -3.28 -3.40
CA PRO A 56 -0.11 -4.39 -3.83
C PRO A 56 1.37 -4.21 -3.49
N GLN A 57 1.85 -2.97 -3.38
CA GLN A 57 3.25 -2.69 -3.02
C GLN A 57 3.57 -3.09 -1.57
N ILE A 58 2.57 -3.28 -0.71
CA ILE A 58 2.72 -3.79 0.67
C ILE A 58 2.16 -5.21 0.85
N GLY A 59 1.91 -5.92 -0.26
CA GLY A 59 1.40 -7.29 -0.28
C GLY A 59 -0.12 -7.43 -0.16
N VAL A 60 -0.88 -6.33 -0.24
CA VAL A 60 -2.35 -6.36 -0.18
C VAL A 60 -2.93 -6.24 -1.59
N MET A 61 -3.41 -7.36 -2.16
CA MET A 61 -3.89 -7.43 -3.55
C MET A 61 -5.31 -6.88 -3.75
N LYS A 62 -5.54 -5.64 -3.29
CA LYS A 62 -6.81 -4.91 -3.45
C LYS A 62 -6.60 -3.64 -4.27
N ARG A 63 -7.61 -3.23 -5.02
CA ARG A 63 -7.62 -1.99 -5.85
C ARG A 63 -7.72 -0.75 -4.97
N ILE A 64 -6.68 -0.48 -4.18
CA ILE A 64 -6.59 0.66 -3.27
C ILE A 64 -5.29 1.41 -3.55
N ILE A 65 -5.40 2.73 -3.69
CA ILE A 65 -4.27 3.64 -3.84
C ILE A 65 -4.38 4.69 -2.73
N TYR A 66 -3.28 4.90 -2.02
CA TYR A 66 -3.15 5.97 -1.04
C TYR A 66 -2.28 7.09 -1.63
N MET A 67 -2.72 8.34 -1.48
CA MET A 67 -2.00 9.52 -1.95
C MET A 67 -1.96 10.58 -0.84
N HIS A 68 -0.81 11.20 -0.64
CA HIS A 68 -0.60 12.30 0.30
C HIS A 68 0.34 13.32 -0.35
N ILE A 69 -0.18 14.53 -0.58
CA ILE A 69 0.52 15.62 -1.27
C ILE A 69 1.03 16.61 -0.24
#